data_AF-A0A3M1VVE4-F1
#
_entry.id   AF-A0A3M1VVE4-F1
#
_cell.length_a   1.000
_cell.length_b   1.000
_cell.length_c   1.000
_cell.angle_alpha   90.00
_cell.angle_beta   90.00
_cell.angle_gamma   90.00
#
_symmetry.space_group_name_H-M   'P 1'
#
loop_
_entity.id
_entity.type
_entity.pdbx_description
1 polymer ?
#
loop_
_entity_poly.entity_id
_entity_poly.type
_entity_poly.pdbx_seq_one_letter_code
_entity_poly.pdbx_strand_id
1 'polypeptide(L)'
;MVRAGARLGWCLVGAGLVAGAALADAQVRDPGYRFEIDVSHAANLFHWIDNLAGTSGGKTVAAYRRQWIRRVGRLTAADHEALVAFRRARMWNPPPPEALPPGNPGCVPFREPHLAVRQRVTAAALAARSLTDLERRLRGILPPEQAGAMVDALRHFRPAFDERIWPRSRYLFPFARSLQRFLARERTSALVRRFADYLGADLSGNAGARLGLVALLEDGPTHAEADGSDLLIEIRPGDVASDQTQVVFHELAHDLFRRIPPDRRERLAREFFARGRHGATAWKLVREGLPTALGQGVAQRRLAPWDFRFEASWYHVRAVDLFAHAIYRTVRETLDHGGTVEERLPDAAVRWVSRSPFRHLPPAAALDAVLVASRRDDVPAVAPFAARIEALGKWRVAYDEEEGRRILARYACAPLVLFLRERDLTAHRPLLETLLRGGPPRAPGSGGPELVPGRRPSGAAALTVVLPDGADARKAALALAALSNWPEEPRSLNPPPDPDEVGR
;
A
#
# COMPACT_ATOMS: atom_id res chain seq x y z
N MET A 1 -28.68 -75.73 30.07
CA MET A 1 -27.81 -76.31 31.12
C MET A 1 -27.03 -75.16 31.75
N VAL A 2 -27.50 -74.71 32.93
CA VAL A 2 -26.82 -74.80 34.25
C VAL A 2 -25.80 -73.64 34.40
N ARG A 3 -26.18 -72.52 35.06
CA ARG A 3 -26.06 -72.23 36.52
C ARG A 3 -24.61 -72.40 37.04
N ALA A 4 -24.04 -71.64 37.97
CA ALA A 4 -24.34 -70.45 38.75
C ALA A 4 -23.12 -70.23 39.68
N GLY A 5 -22.97 -69.04 40.28
CA GLY A 5 -22.11 -68.79 41.45
C GLY A 5 -21.48 -67.37 41.42
N ALA A 6 -22.12 -66.32 41.96
CA ALA A 6 -22.26 -65.92 43.38
C ALA A 6 -20.89 -65.51 44.00
N ARG A 7 -20.66 -64.39 44.71
CA ARG A 7 -21.42 -63.55 45.65
C ARG A 7 -20.77 -62.14 45.69
N LEU A 8 -21.51 -61.02 45.72
CA LEU A 8 -22.11 -60.31 46.87
C LEU A 8 -21.09 -59.55 47.76
N GLY A 9 -21.18 -58.22 47.73
CA GLY A 9 -20.52 -57.28 48.63
C GLY A 9 -21.17 -55.90 48.50
N TRP A 10 -22.25 -55.70 49.24
CA TRP A 10 -22.93 -54.41 49.42
C TRP A 10 -22.08 -53.50 50.31
N CYS A 11 -22.04 -52.18 50.02
CA CYS A 11 -22.27 -51.15 51.05
C CYS A 11 -22.38 -49.73 50.46
N LEU A 12 -23.44 -49.04 50.92
CA LEU A 12 -23.53 -47.62 51.24
C LEU A 12 -23.71 -46.58 50.13
N VAL A 13 -25.00 -46.33 49.88
CA VAL A 13 -25.69 -45.02 49.91
C VAL A 13 -24.79 -43.84 50.29
N GLY A 14 -24.48 -43.00 49.30
CA GLY A 14 -24.07 -41.62 49.47
C GLY A 14 -24.87 -40.76 48.50
N ALA A 15 -25.98 -40.21 48.97
CA ALA A 15 -26.74 -39.18 48.25
C ALA A 15 -25.91 -37.88 48.22
N GLY A 16 -25.08 -37.76 47.19
CA GLY A 16 -24.39 -36.51 46.83
C GLY A 16 -25.11 -35.86 45.66
N LEU A 17 -25.90 -34.84 45.96
CA LEU A 17 -26.34 -33.82 45.00
C LEU A 17 -25.11 -33.18 44.34
N VAL A 18 -24.62 -33.76 43.23
CA VAL A 18 -23.80 -33.00 42.29
C VAL A 18 -24.80 -32.36 41.33
N ALA A 19 -25.11 -31.10 41.62
CA ALA A 19 -25.67 -30.19 40.64
C ALA A 19 -24.76 -30.26 39.40
N GLY A 20 -25.22 -30.99 38.38
CA GLY A 20 -24.65 -30.95 37.05
C GLY A 20 -24.86 -29.55 36.53
N ALA A 21 -23.90 -28.67 36.81
CA ALA A 21 -23.72 -27.44 36.08
C ALA A 21 -23.49 -27.87 34.62
N ALA A 22 -24.58 -27.89 33.86
CA ALA A 22 -24.55 -27.62 32.45
C ALA A 22 -23.93 -26.23 32.31
N LEU A 23 -22.59 -26.20 32.33
CA LEU A 23 -21.83 -25.18 31.64
C LEU A 23 -22.23 -25.36 30.19
N ALA A 24 -23.36 -24.72 29.85
CA ALA A 24 -23.69 -24.37 28.50
C ALA A 24 -22.46 -23.62 28.02
N ASP A 25 -21.66 -24.35 27.24
CA ASP A 25 -20.59 -23.84 26.42
C ASP A 25 -21.26 -22.88 25.44
N ALA A 26 -21.59 -21.69 25.94
CA ALA A 26 -21.89 -20.53 25.14
C ALA A 26 -20.56 -20.18 24.49
N GLN A 27 -20.16 -21.00 23.51
CA GLN A 27 -19.30 -20.58 22.43
C GLN A 27 -19.97 -19.32 21.90
N VAL A 28 -19.47 -18.18 22.39
CA VAL A 28 -19.77 -16.88 21.84
C VAL A 28 -19.43 -17.04 20.37
N ARG A 29 -20.47 -17.21 19.54
CA ARG A 29 -20.31 -17.37 18.10
C ARG A 29 -19.58 -16.11 17.66
N ASP A 30 -18.29 -16.26 17.39
CA ASP A 30 -17.47 -15.18 16.86
C ASP A 30 -18.26 -14.60 15.67
N PRO A 31 -18.69 -13.34 15.75
CA PRO A 31 -19.68 -12.76 14.83
C PRO A 31 -19.22 -12.69 13.37
N GLY A 32 -18.05 -13.23 13.05
CA GLY A 32 -17.52 -13.29 11.69
C GLY A 32 -16.87 -11.97 11.30
N TYR A 33 -15.89 -12.04 10.42
CA TYR A 33 -15.47 -10.86 9.68
C TYR A 33 -16.64 -10.40 8.80
N ARG A 34 -17.06 -9.14 8.94
CA ARG A 34 -18.23 -8.57 8.26
C ARG A 34 -17.80 -7.78 7.02
N PHE A 35 -18.60 -7.88 5.97
CA PHE A 35 -18.50 -7.04 4.79
C PHE A 35 -19.78 -6.19 4.71
N GLU A 36 -19.62 -4.87 4.74
CA GLU A 36 -20.68 -3.90 4.45
C GLU A 36 -20.55 -3.47 3.00
N ILE A 37 -21.56 -3.68 2.15
CA ILE A 37 -21.51 -3.25 0.75
C ILE A 37 -22.48 -2.09 0.57
N ASP A 38 -21.99 -0.97 0.05
CA ASP A 38 -22.77 0.23 -0.22
C ASP A 38 -22.68 0.66 -1.68
N VAL A 39 -23.80 1.18 -2.18
CA VAL A 39 -23.96 1.80 -3.49
C VAL A 39 -24.50 3.21 -3.24
N SER A 40 -23.60 4.12 -2.89
CA SER A 40 -23.97 5.50 -2.59
C SER A 40 -23.93 6.38 -3.84
N HIS A 41 -24.96 7.20 -4.00
CA HIS A 41 -25.01 8.26 -5.01
C HIS A 41 -23.86 9.26 -4.83
N ALA A 42 -23.60 9.69 -3.59
CA ALA A 42 -22.55 10.66 -3.29
C ALA A 42 -21.16 10.11 -3.59
N ALA A 43 -20.90 8.84 -3.24
CA ALA A 43 -19.65 8.16 -3.56
C ALA A 43 -19.42 8.05 -5.07
N ASN A 44 -20.46 7.69 -5.83
CA ASN A 44 -20.37 7.60 -7.28
C ASN A 44 -20.14 8.98 -7.92
N LEU A 45 -20.89 10.01 -7.52
CA LEU A 45 -20.68 11.37 -8.00
C LEU A 45 -19.25 11.83 -7.69
N PHE A 46 -18.77 11.65 -6.46
CA PHE A 46 -17.39 11.96 -6.08
C PHE A 46 -16.38 11.27 -6.97
N HIS A 47 -16.49 9.95 -7.16
CA HIS A 47 -15.55 9.17 -7.97
C HIS A 47 -15.53 9.62 -9.44
N TRP A 48 -16.69 9.94 -10.01
CA TRP A 48 -16.78 10.51 -11.36
C TRP A 48 -16.03 11.83 -11.46
N ILE A 49 -16.24 12.75 -10.51
CA ILE A 49 -15.57 14.06 -10.52
C ILE A 49 -14.07 13.94 -10.23
N ASP A 50 -13.64 13.04 -9.35
CA ASP A 50 -12.22 12.74 -9.09
C ASP A 50 -11.50 12.25 -10.36
N ASN A 51 -12.19 11.44 -11.18
CA ASN A 51 -11.68 11.01 -12.47
C ASN A 51 -11.68 12.13 -13.52
N LEU A 52 -12.73 12.95 -13.62
CA LEU A 52 -12.74 14.11 -14.54
C LEU A 52 -11.62 15.10 -14.21
N ALA A 53 -11.46 15.40 -12.92
CA ALA A 53 -10.40 16.26 -12.40
C ALA A 53 -9.00 15.66 -12.57
N GLY A 54 -8.88 14.36 -12.90
CA GLY A 54 -7.62 13.67 -13.08
C GLY A 54 -6.83 13.50 -11.78
N THR A 55 -7.53 13.47 -10.65
CA THR A 55 -6.96 13.29 -9.33
C THR A 55 -7.13 11.88 -8.78
N SER A 56 -7.98 11.05 -9.41
CA SER A 56 -8.01 9.61 -9.16
C SER A 56 -6.66 8.97 -9.52
N GLY A 57 -6.25 7.95 -8.76
CA GLY A 57 -5.00 7.21 -8.97
C GLY A 57 -5.14 6.11 -10.02
N GLY A 58 -6.36 5.91 -10.53
CA GLY A 58 -6.72 4.80 -11.39
C GLY A 58 -6.35 5.00 -12.85
N LYS A 59 -6.19 3.86 -13.53
CA LYS A 59 -6.05 3.74 -14.99
C LYS A 59 -7.36 4.05 -15.76
N THR A 60 -8.43 4.44 -15.07
CA THR A 60 -9.78 4.63 -15.60
C THR A 60 -10.15 6.08 -15.89
N VAL A 61 -9.30 7.06 -15.54
CA VAL A 61 -9.51 8.50 -15.83
C VAL A 61 -9.92 8.76 -17.28
N ALA A 62 -9.24 8.13 -18.24
CA ALA A 62 -9.56 8.29 -19.66
C ALA A 62 -10.95 7.72 -20.02
N ALA A 63 -11.35 6.61 -19.41
CA ALA A 63 -12.66 6.00 -19.60
C ALA A 63 -13.78 6.93 -19.12
N TYR A 64 -13.69 7.42 -17.89
CA TYR A 64 -14.66 8.36 -17.31
C TYR A 64 -14.80 9.64 -18.15
N ARG A 65 -13.69 10.24 -18.59
CA ARG A 65 -13.72 11.42 -19.47
C ARG A 65 -14.42 11.14 -20.79
N ARG A 66 -14.09 10.04 -21.47
CA ARG A 66 -14.76 9.64 -22.71
C ARG A 66 -16.25 9.37 -22.49
N GLN A 67 -16.63 8.75 -21.38
CA GLN A 67 -18.03 8.47 -21.08
C GLN A 67 -18.83 9.74 -20.77
N TRP A 68 -18.23 10.69 -20.04
CA TRP A 68 -18.84 11.99 -19.77
C TRP A 68 -19.09 12.75 -21.07
N ILE A 69 -18.07 12.86 -21.93
CA ILE A 69 -18.20 13.54 -23.23
C ILE A 69 -19.31 12.92 -24.09
N ARG A 70 -19.39 11.58 -24.14
CA ARG A 70 -20.42 10.90 -24.93
C ARG A 70 -21.84 11.04 -24.39
N ARG A 71 -22.02 11.21 -23.07
CA ARG A 71 -23.34 11.15 -22.42
C ARG A 71 -23.87 12.50 -21.96
N VAL A 72 -22.98 13.41 -21.60
CA VAL A 72 -23.28 14.75 -21.09
C VAL A 72 -22.90 15.79 -22.13
N GLY A 73 -21.69 15.70 -22.69
CA GLY A 73 -21.16 16.66 -23.65
C GLY A 73 -19.76 17.14 -23.29
N ARG A 74 -19.22 18.06 -24.10
CA ARG A 74 -17.93 18.70 -23.84
C ARG A 74 -18.00 19.55 -22.56
N LEU A 75 -16.90 19.59 -21.82
CA LEU A 75 -16.77 20.45 -20.64
C LEU A 75 -16.80 21.92 -21.06
N THR A 76 -17.58 22.71 -20.34
CA THR A 76 -17.67 24.17 -20.46
C THR A 76 -16.58 24.85 -19.64
N ALA A 77 -16.43 26.18 -19.78
CA ALA A 77 -15.51 26.95 -18.95
C ALA A 77 -15.83 26.84 -17.44
N ALA A 78 -17.12 26.85 -17.08
CA ALA A 78 -17.57 26.67 -15.70
C ALA A 78 -17.22 25.28 -15.15
N ASP A 79 -17.35 24.24 -15.98
CA ASP A 79 -16.93 22.89 -15.60
C ASP A 79 -15.43 22.83 -15.30
N HIS A 80 -14.61 23.50 -16.13
CA HIS A 80 -13.17 23.56 -15.90
C HIS A 80 -12.82 24.27 -14.59
N GLU A 81 -13.48 25.38 -14.29
CA GLU A 81 -13.30 26.10 -13.01
C GLU A 81 -13.65 25.22 -11.81
N ALA A 82 -14.80 24.54 -11.86
CA ALA A 82 -15.23 23.60 -10.82
C ALA A 82 -14.23 22.44 -10.63
N LEU A 83 -13.71 21.86 -11.71
CA LEU A 83 -12.70 20.80 -11.63
C LEU A 83 -11.35 21.28 -11.08
N VAL A 84 -10.96 22.52 -11.37
CA VAL A 84 -9.75 23.13 -10.78
C VAL A 84 -9.93 23.35 -9.28
N ALA A 85 -11.08 23.85 -8.84
CA ALA A 85 -11.41 23.99 -7.43
C ALA A 85 -11.41 22.62 -6.71
N PHE A 86 -12.06 21.62 -7.30
CA PHE A 86 -12.05 20.24 -6.79
C PHE A 86 -10.63 19.70 -6.68
N ARG A 87 -9.81 19.81 -7.73
CA ARG A 87 -8.42 19.32 -7.74
C ARG A 87 -7.59 19.97 -6.64
N ARG A 88 -7.73 21.29 -6.46
CA ARG A 88 -7.01 22.04 -5.42
C ARG A 88 -7.34 21.51 -4.02
N ALA A 89 -8.63 21.33 -3.72
CA ALA A 89 -9.09 20.77 -2.45
C ALA A 89 -8.67 19.31 -2.28
N ARG A 90 -8.75 18.51 -3.34
CA ARG A 90 -8.39 17.09 -3.36
C ARG A 90 -6.91 16.84 -3.12
N MET A 91 -6.07 17.72 -3.66
CA MET A 91 -4.61 17.68 -3.54
C MET A 91 -4.09 18.48 -2.34
N TRP A 92 -4.97 19.03 -1.50
CA TRP A 92 -4.57 19.71 -0.28
C TRP A 92 -3.81 18.73 0.61
N ASN A 93 -2.58 19.10 0.95
CA ASN A 93 -1.72 18.35 1.84
C ASN A 93 -1.24 19.32 2.92
N PRO A 94 -1.56 19.09 4.20
CA PRO A 94 -1.03 19.92 5.26
C PRO A 94 0.51 19.79 5.28
N PRO A 95 1.22 20.81 5.77
CA PRO A 95 2.64 20.64 6.07
C PRO A 95 2.82 19.43 6.99
N PRO A 96 3.88 18.63 6.81
CA PRO A 96 4.16 17.53 7.71
C PRO A 96 4.27 18.08 9.15
N PRO A 97 3.84 17.32 10.17
CA PRO A 97 4.00 17.75 11.55
C PRO A 97 5.47 18.07 11.83
N GLU A 98 5.69 19.20 12.52
CA GLU A 98 6.99 19.85 12.73
C GLU A 98 8.00 18.96 13.47
N ALA A 99 7.51 18.05 14.31
CA ALA A 99 8.31 17.06 14.99
C ALA A 99 7.79 15.64 14.73
N LEU A 100 8.72 14.77 14.35
CA LEU A 100 8.51 13.34 14.50
C LEU A 100 8.30 13.04 15.99
N PRO A 101 7.20 12.38 16.40
CA PRO A 101 7.06 11.98 17.79
C PRO A 101 8.28 11.12 18.18
N PRO A 102 8.85 11.30 19.39
CA PRO A 102 9.94 10.46 19.87
C PRO A 102 9.48 9.00 19.73
N GLY A 103 10.17 8.25 18.89
CA GLY A 103 9.70 6.94 18.44
C GLY A 103 10.84 5.95 18.45
N ASN A 104 10.49 4.69 18.72
CA ASN A 104 11.43 3.59 18.70
C ASN A 104 12.11 3.49 17.32
N PRO A 105 13.40 3.15 17.28
CA PRO A 105 14.09 2.88 16.03
C PRO A 105 13.45 1.68 15.30
N GLY A 106 13.12 1.85 14.02
CA GLY A 106 12.44 0.88 13.17
C GLY A 106 13.08 0.73 11.78
N CYS A 107 12.48 -0.08 10.91
CA CYS A 107 12.99 -0.31 9.54
C CYS A 107 12.18 0.38 8.46
N VAL A 108 10.92 0.68 8.75
CA VAL A 108 10.00 1.30 7.81
C VAL A 108 9.52 2.60 8.42
N PRO A 109 9.32 3.66 7.62
CA PRO A 109 8.71 4.87 8.11
C PRO A 109 7.42 4.53 8.85
N PHE A 110 7.35 4.90 10.13
CA PHE A 110 6.09 4.85 10.86
C PHE A 110 5.21 5.94 10.25
N ARG A 111 4.46 5.58 9.22
CA ARG A 111 3.18 6.22 9.00
C ARG A 111 2.30 5.64 10.09
N GLU A 112 1.81 6.51 10.97
CA GLU A 112 0.66 6.20 11.79
C GLU A 112 -0.38 5.47 10.92
N PRO A 113 -1.24 4.64 11.49
CA PRO A 113 -2.35 4.01 10.75
C PRO A 113 -3.28 5.02 10.06
N HIS A 114 -3.03 6.32 10.20
CA HIS A 114 -3.73 7.38 9.48
C HIS A 114 -3.41 7.36 7.99
N LEU A 115 -4.46 7.12 7.23
CA LEU A 115 -4.56 7.34 5.80
C LEU A 115 -4.07 8.75 5.43
N ALA A 116 -3.41 8.87 4.27
CA ALA A 116 -3.08 10.18 3.73
C ALA A 116 -4.35 11.03 3.59
N VAL A 117 -4.25 12.36 3.61
CA VAL A 117 -5.42 13.26 3.51
C VAL A 117 -6.32 12.88 2.34
N ARG A 118 -5.71 12.62 1.18
CA ARG A 118 -6.37 12.12 -0.01
C ARG A 118 -7.18 10.83 0.28
N GLN A 119 -6.57 9.83 0.86
CA GLN A 119 -7.22 8.57 1.19
C GLN A 119 -8.37 8.75 2.20
N ARG A 120 -8.20 9.61 3.22
CA ARG A 120 -9.27 9.96 4.17
C ARG A 120 -10.46 10.63 3.46
N VAL A 121 -10.20 11.51 2.50
CA VAL A 121 -11.25 12.14 1.68
C VAL A 121 -12.00 11.09 0.85
N THR A 122 -11.30 10.14 0.24
CA THR A 122 -11.95 9.04 -0.49
C THR A 122 -12.83 8.21 0.46
N ALA A 123 -12.30 7.76 1.60
CA ALA A 123 -13.05 6.99 2.60
C ALA A 123 -14.28 7.77 3.10
N ALA A 124 -14.15 9.08 3.33
CA ALA A 124 -15.27 9.94 3.69
C ALA A 124 -16.34 10.01 2.60
N ALA A 125 -15.95 10.06 1.31
CA ALA A 125 -16.85 10.02 0.17
C ALA A 125 -17.57 8.67 0.04
N LEU A 126 -16.86 7.56 0.22
CA LEU A 126 -17.44 6.22 0.20
C LEU A 126 -18.46 6.02 1.32
N ALA A 127 -18.20 6.56 2.51
CA ALA A 127 -19.08 6.47 3.66
C ALA A 127 -20.24 7.48 3.66
N ALA A 128 -20.26 8.44 2.71
CA ALA A 128 -21.25 9.49 2.69
C ALA A 128 -22.56 9.04 2.03
N ARG A 129 -23.69 9.33 2.69
CA ARG A 129 -25.04 9.04 2.14
C ARG A 129 -25.63 10.19 1.30
N SER A 130 -25.07 11.38 1.41
CA SER A 130 -25.49 12.58 0.70
C SER A 130 -24.34 13.58 0.62
N LEU A 131 -24.48 14.63 -0.20
CA LEU A 131 -23.49 15.71 -0.25
C LEU A 131 -23.39 16.49 1.08
N THR A 132 -24.49 16.60 1.83
CA THR A 132 -24.49 17.22 3.17
C THR A 132 -23.71 16.36 4.18
N ASP A 133 -23.89 15.03 4.14
CA ASP A 133 -23.11 14.11 4.99
C ASP A 133 -21.62 14.14 4.60
N LEU A 134 -21.33 14.17 3.30
CA LEU A 134 -19.97 14.32 2.79
C LEU A 134 -19.32 15.60 3.30
N GLU A 135 -20.00 16.74 3.15
CA GLU A 135 -19.50 18.04 3.62
C GLU A 135 -19.15 18.02 5.11
N ARG A 136 -20.03 17.44 5.94
CA ARG A 136 -19.79 17.27 7.39
C ARG A 136 -18.52 16.45 7.65
N ARG A 137 -18.32 15.34 6.91
CA ARG A 137 -17.13 14.48 7.06
C ARG A 137 -15.86 15.17 6.58
N LEU A 138 -15.93 15.89 5.45
CA LEU A 138 -14.79 16.62 4.88
C LEU A 138 -14.30 17.73 5.80
N ARG A 139 -15.18 18.41 6.53
CA ARG A 139 -14.78 19.43 7.52
C ARG A 139 -13.93 18.87 8.68
N GLY A 140 -13.96 17.56 8.93
CA GLY A 140 -13.06 16.89 9.88
C GLY A 140 -11.70 16.53 9.29
N ILE A 141 -11.49 16.71 7.99
CA ILE A 141 -10.31 16.25 7.25
C ILE A 141 -9.59 17.40 6.56
N LEU A 142 -10.35 18.35 6.01
CA LEU A 142 -9.92 19.48 5.19
C LEU A 142 -10.29 20.80 5.89
N PRO A 143 -9.54 21.89 5.63
CA PRO A 143 -9.96 23.23 6.01
C PRO A 143 -11.37 23.56 5.46
N PRO A 144 -12.18 24.37 6.17
CA PRO A 144 -13.55 24.67 5.76
C PRO A 144 -13.68 25.16 4.32
N GLU A 145 -12.76 26.01 3.85
CA GLU A 145 -12.71 26.50 2.47
C GLU A 145 -12.53 25.36 1.45
N GLN A 146 -11.59 24.44 1.72
CA GLN A 146 -11.31 23.32 0.81
C GLN A 146 -12.46 22.29 0.83
N ALA A 147 -13.06 22.03 1.99
CA ALA A 147 -14.25 21.20 2.10
C ALA A 147 -15.43 21.79 1.31
N GLY A 148 -15.68 23.10 1.45
CA GLY A 148 -16.71 23.83 0.71
C GLY A 148 -16.49 23.78 -0.80
N ALA A 149 -15.30 24.17 -1.26
CA ALA A 149 -14.94 24.17 -2.69
C ALA A 149 -15.10 22.79 -3.34
N MET A 150 -14.75 21.72 -2.61
CA MET A 150 -14.95 20.35 -3.09
C MET A 150 -16.43 20.02 -3.26
N VAL A 151 -17.26 20.34 -2.26
CA VAL A 151 -18.70 20.03 -2.29
C VAL A 151 -19.44 20.88 -3.32
N ASP A 152 -19.05 22.14 -3.51
CA ASP A 152 -19.64 23.02 -4.51
C ASP A 152 -19.33 22.54 -5.93
N ALA A 153 -18.12 22.05 -6.18
CA ALA A 153 -17.81 21.38 -7.44
C ALA A 153 -18.70 20.13 -7.66
N LEU A 154 -18.95 19.32 -6.63
CA LEU A 154 -19.86 18.17 -6.75
C LEU A 154 -21.30 18.62 -7.02
N ARG A 155 -21.78 19.68 -6.36
CA ARG A 155 -23.11 20.27 -6.60
C ARG A 155 -23.25 20.77 -8.03
N HIS A 156 -22.21 21.41 -8.58
CA HIS A 156 -22.16 21.89 -9.97
C HIS A 156 -22.41 20.76 -10.98
N PHE A 157 -21.74 19.61 -10.80
CA PHE A 157 -21.88 18.47 -11.72
C PHE A 157 -23.10 17.58 -11.46
N ARG A 158 -23.75 17.71 -10.30
CA ARG A 158 -24.84 16.84 -9.88
C ARG A 158 -26.01 16.78 -10.88
N PRO A 159 -26.54 17.88 -11.46
CA PRO A 159 -27.67 17.81 -12.37
C PRO A 159 -27.41 16.91 -13.59
N ALA A 160 -26.27 17.10 -14.26
CA ALA A 160 -25.86 16.29 -15.40
C ALA A 160 -25.61 14.82 -15.01
N PHE A 161 -25.01 14.60 -13.84
CA PHE A 161 -24.80 13.25 -13.32
C PHE A 161 -26.13 12.53 -13.04
N ASP A 162 -27.06 13.20 -12.36
CA ASP A 162 -28.38 12.66 -11.98
C ASP A 162 -29.22 12.31 -13.21
N GLU A 163 -29.16 13.13 -14.25
CA GLU A 163 -29.93 12.90 -15.49
C GLU A 163 -29.26 11.85 -16.41
N ARG A 164 -27.94 11.92 -16.59
CA ARG A 164 -27.26 11.19 -17.69
C ARG A 164 -26.46 9.97 -17.23
N ILE A 165 -25.96 9.95 -16.00
CA ILE A 165 -25.01 8.92 -15.52
C ILE A 165 -25.66 7.99 -14.49
N TRP A 166 -26.27 8.52 -13.44
CA TRP A 166 -26.80 7.74 -12.33
C TRP A 166 -27.85 6.68 -12.76
N PRO A 167 -28.82 6.98 -13.65
CA PRO A 167 -29.80 5.99 -14.08
C PRO A 167 -29.17 4.75 -14.75
N ARG A 168 -28.01 4.94 -15.40
CA ARG A 168 -27.25 3.87 -16.05
C ARG A 168 -26.38 3.07 -15.09
N SER A 169 -26.20 3.56 -13.86
CA SER A 169 -25.44 2.90 -12.80
C SER A 169 -26.30 1.92 -11.98
N ARG A 170 -27.58 1.75 -12.32
CA ARG A 170 -28.53 0.91 -11.56
C ARG A 170 -28.16 -0.58 -11.53
N TYR A 171 -27.28 -1.07 -12.40
CA TYR A 171 -26.77 -2.45 -12.32
C TYR A 171 -25.95 -2.72 -11.04
N LEU A 172 -25.44 -1.67 -10.39
CA LEU A 172 -24.72 -1.80 -9.12
C LEU A 172 -25.59 -2.41 -8.01
N PHE A 173 -26.89 -2.11 -7.94
CA PHE A 173 -27.75 -2.62 -6.87
C PHE A 173 -27.95 -4.15 -6.89
N PRO A 174 -28.35 -4.78 -8.02
CA PRO A 174 -28.40 -6.25 -8.10
C PRO A 174 -27.01 -6.87 -7.94
N PHE A 175 -25.95 -6.24 -8.46
CA PHE A 175 -24.58 -6.70 -8.25
C PHE A 175 -24.21 -6.70 -6.75
N ALA A 176 -24.46 -5.60 -6.03
CA ALA A 176 -24.19 -5.46 -4.60
C ALA A 176 -24.88 -6.55 -3.78
N ARG A 177 -26.16 -6.85 -4.06
CA ARG A 177 -26.88 -7.96 -3.42
C ARG A 177 -26.27 -9.32 -3.73
N SER A 178 -25.80 -9.52 -4.96
CA SER A 178 -25.11 -10.75 -5.35
C SER A 178 -23.79 -10.91 -4.58
N LEU A 179 -22.98 -9.85 -4.54
CA LEU A 179 -21.71 -9.82 -3.83
C LEU A 179 -21.90 -9.98 -2.32
N GLN A 180 -22.92 -9.35 -1.72
CA GLN A 180 -23.22 -9.50 -0.29
C GLN A 180 -23.50 -10.97 0.06
N ARG A 181 -24.35 -11.64 -0.75
CA ARG A 181 -24.64 -13.08 -0.55
C ARG A 181 -23.40 -13.95 -0.75
N PHE A 182 -22.52 -13.57 -1.67
CA PHE A 182 -21.27 -14.28 -1.89
C PHE A 182 -20.31 -14.14 -0.68
N LEU A 183 -20.15 -12.92 -0.18
CA LEU A 183 -19.23 -12.61 0.92
C LEU A 183 -19.78 -13.02 2.30
N ALA A 184 -21.09 -13.15 2.47
CA ALA A 184 -21.72 -13.64 3.70
C ALA A 184 -21.55 -15.14 3.96
N ARG A 185 -20.92 -15.89 3.05
CA ARG A 185 -20.65 -17.33 3.22
C ARG A 185 -19.59 -17.54 4.30
N GLU A 186 -19.79 -18.54 5.15
CA GLU A 186 -18.86 -18.88 6.24
C GLU A 186 -17.41 -19.06 5.78
N ARG A 187 -17.21 -19.74 4.63
CA ARG A 187 -15.89 -19.93 4.02
C ARG A 187 -15.15 -18.62 3.70
N THR A 188 -15.88 -17.53 3.45
CA THR A 188 -15.31 -16.21 3.18
C THR A 188 -14.74 -15.64 4.47
N SER A 189 -15.53 -15.56 5.55
CA SER A 189 -15.06 -15.08 6.85
C SER A 189 -13.93 -15.95 7.41
N ALA A 190 -13.99 -17.28 7.23
CA ALA A 190 -12.91 -18.19 7.61
C ALA A 190 -11.62 -17.90 6.84
N LEU A 191 -11.72 -17.56 5.54
CA LEU A 191 -10.55 -17.19 4.75
C LEU A 191 -9.95 -15.86 5.21
N VAL A 192 -10.77 -14.85 5.55
CA VAL A 192 -10.27 -13.58 6.08
C VAL A 192 -9.50 -13.78 7.38
N ARG A 193 -10.02 -14.60 8.31
CA ARG A 193 -9.31 -14.94 9.55
C ARG A 193 -7.96 -15.59 9.24
N ARG A 194 -7.91 -16.57 8.33
CA ARG A 194 -6.63 -17.17 7.91
C ARG A 194 -5.65 -16.17 7.30
N PHE A 195 -6.13 -15.16 6.56
CA PHE A 195 -5.28 -14.09 6.03
C PHE A 195 -4.74 -13.23 7.17
N ALA A 196 -5.60 -12.86 8.12
CA ALA A 196 -5.21 -12.10 9.29
C ALA A 196 -4.19 -12.86 10.15
N ASP A 197 -4.42 -14.14 10.42
CA ASP A 197 -3.49 -15.00 11.18
C ASP A 197 -2.14 -15.12 10.48
N TYR A 198 -2.15 -15.40 9.17
CA TYR A 198 -0.95 -15.47 8.35
C TYR A 198 -0.15 -14.15 8.39
N LEU A 199 -0.82 -13.01 8.23
CA LEU A 199 -0.17 -11.69 8.27
C LEU A 199 0.19 -11.25 9.70
N GLY A 200 -0.46 -11.82 10.71
CA GLY A 200 -0.42 -11.28 12.06
C GLY A 200 -1.20 -9.99 12.25
N ALA A 201 -2.24 -9.78 11.45
CA ALA A 201 -3.06 -8.58 11.49
C ALA A 201 -3.96 -8.58 12.73
N ASP A 202 -4.03 -7.44 13.42
CA ASP A 202 -4.95 -7.28 14.55
C ASP A 202 -6.37 -7.00 14.05
N LEU A 203 -7.29 -7.91 14.41
CA LEU A 203 -8.72 -7.76 14.14
C LEU A 203 -9.49 -7.25 15.37
N SER A 204 -8.83 -7.03 16.52
CA SER A 204 -9.46 -6.42 17.68
C SER A 204 -9.87 -4.98 17.34
N GLY A 205 -11.14 -4.63 17.60
CA GLY A 205 -11.78 -3.41 17.07
C GLY A 205 -12.64 -3.62 15.81
N ASN A 206 -12.85 -4.88 15.41
CA ASN A 206 -13.52 -5.36 14.20
C ASN A 206 -14.81 -4.61 13.76
N ALA A 207 -14.68 -3.62 12.88
CA ALA A 207 -15.81 -3.07 12.12
C ALA A 207 -16.08 -3.82 10.79
N GLY A 208 -15.26 -4.82 10.44
CA GLY A 208 -15.27 -5.42 9.10
C GLY A 208 -14.66 -4.51 8.02
N ALA A 209 -14.91 -4.85 6.76
CA ALA A 209 -14.59 -4.00 5.60
C ALA A 209 -15.86 -3.40 5.00
N ARG A 210 -15.79 -2.14 4.58
CA ARG A 210 -16.85 -1.48 3.82
C ARG A 210 -16.44 -1.40 2.35
N LEU A 211 -17.28 -1.90 1.46
CA LEU A 211 -17.07 -1.89 0.02
C LEU A 211 -17.98 -0.83 -0.59
N GLY A 212 -17.39 0.27 -1.05
CA GLY A 212 -18.08 1.27 -1.84
C GLY A 212 -18.01 0.92 -3.33
N LEU A 213 -19.14 0.57 -3.91
CA LEU A 213 -19.22 0.20 -5.33
C LEU A 213 -19.50 1.43 -6.19
N VAL A 214 -18.65 1.63 -7.20
CA VAL A 214 -18.76 2.74 -8.14
C VAL A 214 -18.90 2.24 -9.58
N ALA A 215 -19.70 2.92 -10.38
CA ALA A 215 -20.01 2.50 -11.74
C ALA A 215 -18.93 2.91 -12.74
N LEU A 216 -18.54 1.97 -13.59
CA LEU A 216 -17.78 2.20 -14.82
C LEU A 216 -18.65 1.77 -16.01
N LEU A 217 -19.18 2.72 -16.80
CA LEU A 217 -20.21 2.42 -17.82
C LEU A 217 -19.67 1.92 -19.17
N GLU A 218 -18.47 1.32 -19.19
CA GLU A 218 -17.84 0.76 -20.38
C GLU A 218 -16.94 -0.42 -20.02
N ASP A 219 -16.67 -1.26 -21.01
CA ASP A 219 -15.69 -2.32 -20.90
C ASP A 219 -14.27 -1.78 -20.86
N GLY A 220 -13.39 -2.49 -20.16
CA GLY A 220 -11.99 -2.10 -20.04
C GLY A 220 -11.41 -2.40 -18.68
N PRO A 221 -10.20 -1.87 -18.40
CA PRO A 221 -9.59 -2.03 -17.09
C PRO A 221 -10.42 -1.34 -16.00
N THR A 222 -10.58 -1.99 -14.85
CA THR A 222 -11.18 -1.41 -13.65
C THR A 222 -10.12 -0.95 -12.66
N HIS A 223 -10.51 -0.09 -11.74
CA HIS A 223 -9.71 0.33 -10.60
C HIS A 223 -10.38 -0.10 -9.29
N ALA A 224 -9.54 -0.49 -8.33
CA ALA A 224 -9.90 -0.66 -6.95
C ALA A 224 -8.81 -0.04 -6.08
N GLU A 225 -9.19 0.39 -4.89
CA GLU A 225 -8.28 1.01 -3.93
C GLU A 225 -8.77 0.71 -2.50
N ALA A 226 -7.85 0.26 -1.65
CA ALA A 226 -8.08 0.15 -0.21
C ALA A 226 -7.66 1.44 0.52
N ASP A 227 -8.60 2.12 1.16
CA ASP A 227 -8.36 3.26 2.05
C ASP A 227 -8.70 2.86 3.49
N GLY A 228 -7.80 2.08 4.09
CA GLY A 228 -8.04 1.40 5.36
C GLY A 228 -9.07 0.29 5.18
N SER A 229 -10.10 0.28 6.03
CA SER A 229 -11.22 -0.66 5.97
C SER A 229 -12.23 -0.33 4.86
N ASP A 230 -12.14 0.84 4.25
CA ASP A 230 -13.03 1.27 3.17
C ASP A 230 -12.38 0.94 1.82
N LEU A 231 -13.05 0.10 1.02
CA LEU A 231 -12.58 -0.40 -0.26
C LEU A 231 -13.43 0.19 -1.38
N LEU A 232 -12.81 0.93 -2.29
CA LEU A 232 -13.44 1.37 -3.53
C LEU A 232 -13.31 0.28 -4.58
N ILE A 233 -14.41 -0.10 -5.24
CA ILE A 233 -14.37 -1.08 -6.33
C ILE A 233 -15.21 -0.57 -7.50
N GLU A 234 -14.56 -0.39 -8.65
CA GLU A 234 -15.25 -0.13 -9.92
C GLU A 234 -15.87 -1.41 -10.46
N ILE A 235 -17.17 -1.34 -10.77
CA ILE A 235 -17.94 -2.43 -11.36
C ILE A 235 -18.39 -2.02 -12.76
N ARG A 236 -18.30 -2.94 -13.71
CA ARG A 236 -18.79 -2.76 -15.09
C ARG A 236 -20.16 -3.43 -15.27
N PRO A 237 -20.94 -3.01 -16.28
CA PRO A 237 -22.06 -3.80 -16.75
C PRO A 237 -21.61 -5.22 -17.12
N GLY A 238 -22.29 -6.23 -16.57
CA GLY A 238 -21.99 -7.64 -16.86
C GLY A 238 -20.97 -8.29 -15.93
N ASP A 239 -20.26 -7.53 -15.09
CA ASP A 239 -19.42 -8.13 -14.05
C ASP A 239 -20.27 -9.02 -13.12
N VAL A 240 -19.74 -10.16 -12.74
CA VAL A 240 -20.37 -11.06 -11.76
C VAL A 240 -19.58 -11.07 -10.44
N ALA A 241 -20.29 -11.38 -9.35
CA ALA A 241 -19.71 -11.30 -8.00
C ALA A 241 -18.49 -12.23 -7.79
N SER A 242 -18.46 -13.40 -8.44
CA SER A 242 -17.33 -14.33 -8.38
C SER A 242 -16.05 -13.69 -8.93
N ASP A 243 -16.14 -12.99 -10.06
CA ASP A 243 -14.99 -12.36 -10.73
C ASP A 243 -14.36 -11.26 -9.88
N GLN A 244 -15.18 -10.57 -9.08
CA GLN A 244 -14.71 -9.50 -8.20
C GLN A 244 -14.13 -10.01 -6.87
N THR A 245 -14.23 -11.31 -6.59
CA THR A 245 -13.69 -11.90 -5.36
C THR A 245 -12.18 -11.70 -5.26
N GLN A 246 -11.46 -11.89 -6.37
CA GLN A 246 -10.01 -11.66 -6.39
C GLN A 246 -9.65 -10.21 -6.04
N VAL A 247 -10.42 -9.24 -6.54
CA VAL A 247 -10.20 -7.81 -6.31
C VAL A 247 -10.51 -7.44 -4.87
N VAL A 248 -11.66 -7.88 -4.34
CA VAL A 248 -12.04 -7.67 -2.94
C VAL A 248 -10.96 -8.19 -1.99
N PHE A 249 -10.46 -9.41 -2.22
CA PHE A 249 -9.45 -10.01 -1.34
C PHE A 249 -8.04 -9.44 -1.54
N HIS A 250 -7.71 -8.93 -2.73
CA HIS A 250 -6.48 -8.15 -2.95
C HIS A 250 -6.51 -6.86 -2.14
N GLU A 251 -7.58 -6.08 -2.24
CA GLU A 251 -7.71 -4.83 -1.47
C GLU A 251 -7.84 -5.09 0.04
N LEU A 252 -8.53 -6.15 0.45
CA LEU A 252 -8.56 -6.57 1.84
C LEU A 252 -7.18 -6.96 2.36
N ALA A 253 -6.36 -7.64 1.56
CA ALA A 253 -4.99 -7.98 1.96
C ALA A 253 -4.12 -6.73 2.18
N HIS A 254 -4.35 -5.65 1.41
CA HIS A 254 -3.75 -4.34 1.69
C HIS A 254 -4.19 -3.78 3.04
N ASP A 255 -5.48 -3.83 3.38
CA ASP A 255 -5.98 -3.41 4.70
C ASP A 255 -5.37 -4.24 5.83
N LEU A 256 -5.42 -5.56 5.74
CA LEU A 256 -4.86 -6.48 6.74
C LEU A 256 -3.35 -6.25 6.91
N PHE A 257 -2.60 -5.99 5.84
CA PHE A 257 -1.18 -5.67 5.92
C PHE A 257 -0.91 -4.38 6.71
N ARG A 258 -1.80 -3.38 6.63
CA ARG A 258 -1.69 -2.14 7.42
C ARG A 258 -2.01 -2.36 8.90
N ARG A 259 -2.83 -3.36 9.21
CA ARG A 259 -3.21 -3.79 10.58
C ARG A 259 -2.19 -4.69 11.25
N ILE A 260 -1.10 -5.07 10.57
CA ILE A 260 0.02 -5.76 11.21
C ILE A 260 0.57 -4.82 12.30
N PRO A 261 0.69 -5.27 13.57
CA PRO A 261 1.26 -4.47 14.64
C PRO A 261 2.61 -3.86 14.24
N PRO A 262 2.88 -2.59 14.57
CA PRO A 262 4.07 -1.88 14.10
C PRO A 262 5.37 -2.66 14.30
N ASP A 263 5.60 -3.20 15.51
CA ASP A 263 6.81 -3.98 15.83
C ASP A 263 6.96 -5.24 14.96
N ARG A 264 5.84 -5.88 14.63
CA ARG A 264 5.84 -7.08 13.77
C ARG A 264 6.13 -6.71 12.33
N ARG A 265 5.51 -5.63 11.82
CA ARG A 265 5.80 -5.10 10.49
C ARG A 265 7.25 -4.67 10.35
N GLU A 266 7.83 -4.08 11.40
CA GLU A 266 9.24 -3.72 11.44
C GLU A 266 10.17 -4.93 11.43
N ARG A 267 9.86 -5.99 12.21
CA ARG A 267 10.61 -7.26 12.14
C ARG A 267 10.54 -7.87 10.75
N LEU A 268 9.36 -7.92 10.14
CA LEU A 268 9.20 -8.43 8.78
C LEU A 268 10.06 -7.62 7.80
N ALA A 269 9.99 -6.29 7.84
CA ALA A 269 10.82 -5.44 6.98
C ALA A 269 12.32 -5.64 7.23
N ARG A 270 12.73 -5.80 8.50
CA ARG A 270 14.13 -6.09 8.89
C ARG A 270 14.63 -7.36 8.23
N GLU A 271 13.83 -8.42 8.23
CA GLU A 271 14.16 -9.67 7.55
C GLU A 271 14.47 -9.43 6.07
N PHE A 272 13.59 -8.72 5.36
CA PHE A 272 13.88 -8.38 3.97
C PHE A 272 15.16 -7.56 3.84
N PHE A 273 15.28 -6.43 4.55
CA PHE A 273 16.41 -5.52 4.37
C PHE A 273 17.76 -6.10 4.75
N ALA A 274 17.84 -7.00 5.74
CA ALA A 274 19.08 -7.70 6.09
C ALA A 274 19.71 -8.46 4.90
N ARG A 275 18.89 -8.80 3.89
CA ARG A 275 19.31 -9.49 2.65
C ARG A 275 19.77 -8.51 1.55
N GLY A 276 20.13 -7.27 1.92
CA GLY A 276 20.72 -6.27 1.03
C GLY A 276 19.76 -5.77 -0.05
N ARG A 277 20.30 -5.50 -1.25
CA ARG A 277 19.53 -4.90 -2.36
C ARG A 277 18.37 -5.76 -2.83
N HIS A 278 18.57 -7.08 -2.92
CA HIS A 278 17.51 -8.01 -3.33
C HIS A 278 16.41 -8.08 -2.27
N GLY A 279 16.80 -7.95 -1.00
CA GLY A 279 15.91 -7.71 0.13
C GLY A 279 15.00 -6.50 -0.05
N ALA A 280 15.61 -5.34 -0.30
CA ALA A 280 14.87 -4.09 -0.52
C ALA A 280 13.91 -4.19 -1.72
N THR A 281 14.38 -4.74 -2.84
CA THR A 281 13.54 -4.99 -4.02
C THR A 281 12.39 -5.94 -3.73
N ALA A 282 12.65 -7.06 -3.04
CA ALA A 282 11.62 -8.03 -2.67
C ALA A 282 10.57 -7.40 -1.74
N TRP A 283 10.99 -6.64 -0.73
CA TRP A 283 10.08 -5.90 0.15
C TRP A 283 9.14 -4.98 -0.64
N LYS A 284 9.68 -4.27 -1.63
CA LYS A 284 8.88 -3.40 -2.50
C LYS A 284 7.85 -4.19 -3.31
N LEU A 285 8.24 -5.32 -3.90
CA LEU A 285 7.34 -6.16 -4.69
C LEU A 285 6.27 -6.83 -3.83
N VAL A 286 6.59 -7.23 -2.59
CA VAL A 286 5.64 -7.82 -1.64
C VAL A 286 4.42 -6.92 -1.44
N ARG A 287 4.58 -5.60 -1.45
CA ARG A 287 3.48 -4.67 -1.21
C ARG A 287 2.30 -4.83 -2.15
N GLU A 288 2.52 -5.17 -3.42
CA GLU A 288 1.43 -5.49 -4.35
C GLU A 288 1.34 -6.98 -4.63
N GLY A 289 2.48 -7.67 -4.71
CA GLY A 289 2.54 -9.07 -5.08
C GLY A 289 2.00 -10.02 -4.03
N LEU A 290 2.10 -9.69 -2.74
CA LEU A 290 1.47 -10.51 -1.68
C LEU A 290 -0.06 -10.35 -1.70
N PRO A 291 -0.64 -9.13 -1.74
CA PRO A 291 -2.06 -8.96 -2.02
C PRO A 291 -2.53 -9.71 -3.26
N THR A 292 -1.75 -9.65 -4.36
CA THR A 292 -2.09 -10.39 -5.58
C THR A 292 -2.06 -11.91 -5.38
N ALA A 293 -1.04 -12.45 -4.71
CA ALA A 293 -0.97 -13.89 -4.43
C ALA A 293 -2.11 -14.36 -3.50
N LEU A 294 -2.52 -13.51 -2.55
CA LEU A 294 -3.62 -13.79 -1.63
C LEU A 294 -4.99 -13.68 -2.31
N GLY A 295 -5.27 -12.60 -3.04
CA GLY A 295 -6.54 -12.37 -3.73
C GLY A 295 -6.74 -13.29 -4.93
N GLN A 296 -5.91 -13.11 -5.95
CA GLN A 296 -5.98 -13.78 -7.25
C GLN A 296 -5.54 -15.25 -7.13
N GLY A 297 -4.50 -15.51 -6.34
CA GLY A 297 -3.99 -16.86 -6.15
C GLY A 297 -4.84 -17.69 -5.18
N VAL A 298 -4.91 -17.29 -3.91
CA VAL A 298 -5.50 -18.10 -2.83
C VAL A 298 -7.02 -17.96 -2.78
N ALA A 299 -7.55 -16.73 -2.75
CA ALA A 299 -8.97 -16.49 -2.56
C ALA A 299 -9.79 -16.91 -3.79
N GLN A 300 -9.37 -16.55 -4.99
CA GLN A 300 -10.05 -16.99 -6.22
C GLN A 300 -10.07 -18.52 -6.33
N ARG A 301 -8.93 -19.20 -6.12
CA ARG A 301 -8.88 -20.67 -6.15
C ARG A 301 -9.83 -21.33 -5.15
N ARG A 302 -10.00 -20.76 -3.95
CA ARG A 302 -10.84 -21.35 -2.89
C ARG A 302 -12.32 -20.99 -3.02
N LEU A 303 -12.63 -19.77 -3.45
CA LEU A 303 -13.98 -19.23 -3.41
C LEU A 303 -14.67 -19.26 -4.79
N ALA A 304 -13.89 -19.27 -5.88
CA ALA A 304 -14.34 -19.32 -7.27
C ALA A 304 -13.44 -20.27 -8.11
N PRO A 305 -13.35 -21.56 -7.76
CA PRO A 305 -12.39 -22.49 -8.37
C PRO A 305 -12.55 -22.66 -9.88
N TRP A 306 -13.78 -22.51 -10.40
CA TRP A 306 -14.06 -22.63 -11.83
C TRP A 306 -13.43 -21.50 -12.67
N ASP A 307 -13.25 -20.33 -12.06
CA ASP A 307 -12.70 -19.12 -12.70
C ASP A 307 -11.18 -19.02 -12.50
N PHE A 308 -10.61 -19.79 -11.58
CA PHE A 308 -9.18 -19.77 -11.29
C PHE A 308 -8.37 -20.42 -12.42
N ARG A 309 -7.36 -19.70 -12.90
CA ARG A 309 -6.36 -20.16 -13.87
C ARG A 309 -4.98 -19.75 -13.39
N PHE A 310 -4.09 -20.73 -13.18
CA PHE A 310 -2.75 -20.44 -12.66
C PHE A 310 -1.84 -19.81 -13.72
N GLU A 311 -2.10 -20.08 -15.00
CA GLU A 311 -1.32 -19.59 -16.14
C GLU A 311 -1.79 -18.21 -16.63
N ALA A 312 -2.94 -17.74 -16.15
CA ALA A 312 -3.46 -16.42 -16.51
C ALA A 312 -2.69 -15.31 -15.79
N SER A 313 -2.62 -14.13 -16.41
CA SER A 313 -2.10 -12.95 -15.71
C SER A 313 -3.05 -12.56 -14.58
N TRP A 314 -2.50 -12.44 -13.37
CA TRP A 314 -3.17 -11.98 -12.15
C TRP A 314 -3.07 -10.46 -11.98
N TYR A 315 -2.06 -9.83 -12.58
CA TYR A 315 -1.84 -8.39 -12.44
C TYR A 315 -1.29 -7.73 -13.71
N HIS A 316 -1.75 -6.53 -14.01
CA HIS A 316 -1.36 -5.81 -15.22
C HIS A 316 0.12 -5.34 -15.21
N VAL A 317 0.71 -5.12 -14.03
CA VAL A 317 2.15 -4.83 -13.92
C VAL A 317 2.92 -6.14 -13.90
N ARG A 318 3.61 -6.45 -15.01
CA ARG A 318 4.37 -7.70 -15.20
C ARG A 318 5.28 -8.08 -14.03
N ALA A 319 5.94 -7.10 -13.39
CA ALA A 319 6.82 -7.38 -12.25
C ALA A 319 6.07 -7.93 -11.04
N VAL A 320 4.91 -7.34 -10.73
CA VAL A 320 4.03 -7.78 -9.63
C VAL A 320 3.41 -9.13 -9.97
N ASP A 321 2.95 -9.30 -11.20
CA ASP A 321 2.35 -10.54 -11.70
C ASP A 321 3.30 -11.74 -11.56
N LEU A 322 4.51 -11.63 -12.13
CA LEU A 322 5.50 -12.70 -12.05
C LEU A 322 5.95 -12.97 -10.62
N PHE A 323 6.08 -11.92 -9.80
CA PHE A 323 6.43 -12.06 -8.38
C PHE A 323 5.33 -12.78 -7.60
N ALA A 324 4.06 -12.42 -7.82
CA ALA A 324 2.90 -13.04 -7.15
C ALA A 324 2.81 -14.54 -7.46
N HIS A 325 2.96 -14.92 -8.73
CA HIS A 325 3.04 -16.33 -9.14
C HIS A 325 4.20 -17.07 -8.47
N ALA A 326 5.37 -16.43 -8.38
CA ALA A 326 6.55 -17.03 -7.78
C ALA A 326 6.39 -17.30 -6.27
N ILE A 327 5.77 -16.39 -5.53
CA ILE A 327 5.54 -16.57 -4.09
C ILE A 327 4.29 -17.39 -3.77
N TYR A 328 3.35 -17.53 -4.72
CA TYR A 328 2.05 -18.15 -4.52
C TYR A 328 2.10 -19.49 -3.79
N ARG A 329 2.97 -20.40 -4.25
CA ARG A 329 3.09 -21.73 -3.65
C ARG A 329 3.51 -21.64 -2.19
N THR A 330 4.49 -20.79 -1.89
CA THR A 330 4.97 -20.57 -0.51
C THR A 330 3.87 -19.98 0.36
N VAL A 331 3.20 -18.92 -0.11
CA VAL A 331 2.09 -18.26 0.61
C VAL A 331 0.98 -19.25 0.91
N ARG A 332 0.51 -19.98 -0.11
CA ARG A 332 -0.58 -20.96 0.03
C ARG A 332 -0.21 -22.07 1.01
N GLU A 333 0.97 -22.68 0.87
CA GLU A 333 1.42 -23.76 1.76
C GLU A 333 1.54 -23.28 3.20
N THR A 334 2.18 -22.13 3.44
CA THR A 334 2.30 -21.59 4.80
C THR A 334 0.92 -21.35 5.43
N LEU A 335 -0.01 -20.77 4.66
CA LEU A 335 -1.38 -20.52 5.11
C LEU A 335 -2.19 -21.82 5.33
N ASP A 336 -2.02 -22.83 4.49
CA ASP A 336 -2.65 -24.15 4.65
C ASP A 336 -2.23 -24.83 5.96
N HIS A 337 -0.97 -24.65 6.38
CA HIS A 337 -0.41 -25.22 7.61
C HIS A 337 -0.55 -24.32 8.84
N GLY A 338 -1.21 -23.15 8.72
CA GLY A 338 -1.39 -22.22 9.84
C GLY A 338 -0.12 -21.46 10.26
N GLY A 339 0.90 -21.41 9.40
CA GLY A 339 2.11 -20.63 9.64
C GLY A 339 1.93 -19.15 9.33
N THR A 340 2.97 -18.36 9.61
CA THR A 340 2.94 -16.91 9.42
C THR A 340 3.80 -16.40 8.25
N VAL A 341 3.55 -15.16 7.83
CA VAL A 341 4.23 -14.49 6.72
C VAL A 341 5.75 -14.43 6.93
N GLU A 342 6.24 -14.31 8.16
CA GLU A 342 7.66 -14.23 8.49
C GLU A 342 8.43 -15.53 8.21
N GLU A 343 7.78 -16.70 8.32
CA GLU A 343 8.46 -18.00 8.35
C GLU A 343 9.17 -18.33 7.03
N ARG A 344 8.50 -18.09 5.89
CA ARG A 344 8.98 -18.55 4.58
C ARG A 344 8.98 -17.46 3.51
N LEU A 345 8.17 -16.41 3.65
CA LEU A 345 8.02 -15.41 2.60
C LEU A 345 9.32 -14.61 2.31
N PRO A 346 10.04 -14.06 3.32
CA PRO A 346 11.23 -13.25 3.04
C PRO A 346 12.26 -14.00 2.21
N ASP A 347 12.46 -15.26 2.58
CA ASP A 347 13.37 -16.18 1.94
C ASP A 347 12.97 -16.53 0.50
N ALA A 348 11.71 -16.91 0.28
CA ALA A 348 11.20 -17.24 -1.04
C ALA A 348 11.25 -16.03 -1.99
N ALA A 349 10.80 -14.88 -1.49
CA ALA A 349 10.76 -13.63 -2.25
C ALA A 349 12.16 -13.16 -2.66
N VAL A 350 13.12 -13.13 -1.72
CA VAL A 350 14.50 -12.70 -2.02
C VAL A 350 15.20 -13.67 -2.96
N ARG A 351 15.04 -14.99 -2.76
CA ARG A 351 15.59 -15.99 -3.69
C ARG A 351 15.07 -15.78 -5.10
N TRP A 352 13.77 -15.55 -5.27
CA TRP A 352 13.22 -15.28 -6.60
C TRP A 352 13.78 -14.00 -7.20
N VAL A 353 13.78 -12.89 -6.45
CA VAL A 353 14.32 -11.60 -6.93
C VAL A 353 15.75 -11.80 -7.42
N SER A 354 16.61 -12.46 -6.64
CA SER A 354 18.03 -12.68 -6.98
C SER A 354 18.26 -13.44 -8.29
N ARG A 355 17.31 -14.28 -8.71
CA ARG A 355 17.38 -15.11 -9.93
C ARG A 355 16.58 -14.54 -11.09
N SER A 356 15.68 -13.59 -10.82
CA SER A 356 14.79 -13.00 -11.81
C SER A 356 15.46 -11.85 -12.59
N PRO A 357 14.86 -11.40 -13.71
CA PRO A 357 15.25 -10.14 -14.37
C PRO A 357 15.15 -8.91 -13.46
N PHE A 358 14.37 -8.98 -12.37
CA PHE A 358 14.17 -7.89 -11.42
C PHE A 358 15.30 -7.75 -10.40
N ARG A 359 16.31 -8.63 -10.43
CA ARG A 359 17.55 -8.48 -9.63
C ARG A 359 18.27 -7.16 -9.90
N HIS A 360 17.97 -6.55 -11.04
CA HIS A 360 18.51 -5.28 -11.52
C HIS A 360 17.49 -4.13 -11.43
N LEU A 361 16.45 -4.20 -10.59
CA LEU A 361 15.53 -3.06 -10.50
C LEU A 361 16.28 -1.77 -10.09
N PRO A 362 15.95 -0.62 -10.70
CA PRO A 362 16.51 0.68 -10.33
C PRO A 362 16.44 0.93 -8.83
N PRO A 363 17.47 1.53 -8.21
CA PRO A 363 17.41 1.92 -6.81
C PRO A 363 16.20 2.81 -6.52
N ALA A 364 15.89 3.78 -7.38
CA ALA A 364 14.71 4.64 -7.24
C ALA A 364 13.38 3.85 -7.18
N ALA A 365 13.31 2.68 -7.83
CA ALA A 365 12.14 1.80 -7.78
C ALA A 365 12.15 0.89 -6.53
N ALA A 366 13.32 0.38 -6.14
CA ALA A 366 13.49 -0.63 -5.10
C ALA A 366 13.57 -0.05 -3.67
N LEU A 367 13.92 1.22 -3.52
CA LEU A 367 14.13 1.82 -2.22
C LEU A 367 12.79 2.30 -1.64
N ASP A 368 12.52 1.87 -0.41
CA ASP A 368 11.73 2.59 0.58
C ASP A 368 12.78 3.09 1.59
N ALA A 369 13.56 4.10 1.21
CA ALA A 369 14.79 4.47 1.91
C ALA A 369 14.72 5.81 2.63
N VAL A 370 15.77 6.08 3.39
CA VAL A 370 16.07 7.40 3.93
C VAL A 370 16.98 8.13 2.94
N LEU A 371 16.65 9.38 2.62
CA LEU A 371 17.53 10.28 1.88
C LEU A 371 18.10 11.32 2.83
N VAL A 372 19.42 11.48 2.83
CA VAL A 372 20.12 12.52 3.60
C VAL A 372 21.07 13.27 2.70
N ALA A 373 21.01 14.60 2.75
CA ALA A 373 22.04 15.48 2.20
C ALA A 373 22.94 15.97 3.35
N SER A 374 24.27 15.98 3.15
CA SER A 374 25.20 16.45 4.19
C SER A 374 25.06 17.95 4.48
N ARG A 375 24.51 18.73 3.55
CA ARG A 375 24.40 20.19 3.67
C ARG A 375 23.00 20.69 3.34
N ARG A 376 22.57 21.70 4.09
CA ARG A 376 21.30 22.41 3.87
C ARG A 376 21.23 23.08 2.49
N ASP A 377 22.34 23.50 1.92
CA ASP A 377 22.36 24.15 0.61
C ASP A 377 22.11 23.17 -0.56
N ASP A 378 22.36 21.87 -0.36
CA ASP A 378 22.11 20.84 -1.38
C ASP A 378 20.65 20.38 -1.41
N VAL A 379 19.88 20.76 -0.38
CA VAL A 379 18.49 20.38 -0.18
C VAL A 379 17.59 20.79 -1.36
N PRO A 380 17.58 22.04 -1.83
CA PRO A 380 16.72 22.43 -2.95
C PRO A 380 17.07 21.67 -4.23
N ALA A 381 18.34 21.27 -4.41
CA ALA A 381 18.80 20.56 -5.59
C ALA A 381 18.34 19.09 -5.60
N VAL A 382 18.28 18.44 -4.43
CA VAL A 382 17.75 17.07 -4.29
C VAL A 382 16.23 17.04 -4.10
N ALA A 383 15.60 18.16 -3.78
CA ALA A 383 14.16 18.27 -3.53
C ALA A 383 13.28 17.75 -4.70
N PRO A 384 13.58 17.97 -6.00
CA PRO A 384 12.80 17.38 -7.08
C PRO A 384 12.87 15.85 -7.13
N PHE A 385 14.05 15.29 -6.83
CA PHE A 385 14.21 13.83 -6.71
C PHE A 385 13.44 13.33 -5.49
N ALA A 386 13.60 13.98 -4.35
CA ALA A 386 12.84 13.72 -3.13
C ALA A 386 11.33 13.77 -3.40
N ALA A 387 10.82 14.81 -4.04
CA ALA A 387 9.40 14.99 -4.37
C ALA A 387 8.89 13.91 -5.32
N ARG A 388 9.65 13.53 -6.35
CA ARG A 388 9.30 12.41 -7.24
C ARG A 388 9.18 11.09 -6.48
N ILE A 389 10.04 10.92 -5.50
CA ILE A 389 10.17 9.74 -4.67
C ILE A 389 9.12 9.73 -3.53
N GLU A 390 8.81 10.88 -2.95
CA GLU A 390 7.74 11.15 -1.97
C GLU A 390 6.36 11.03 -2.59
N ALA A 391 6.18 11.42 -3.85
CA ALA A 391 4.96 11.22 -4.63
C ALA A 391 4.62 9.72 -4.78
N LEU A 392 5.62 8.83 -4.66
CA LEU A 392 5.38 7.38 -4.57
C LEU A 392 4.91 6.94 -3.18
N GLY A 393 4.80 7.86 -2.22
CA GLY A 393 4.25 7.69 -0.88
C GLY A 393 5.21 7.04 0.13
N LYS A 394 6.53 7.19 -0.04
CA LYS A 394 7.48 6.17 0.47
C LYS A 394 8.70 6.67 1.28
N TRP A 395 8.85 7.97 1.55
CA TRP A 395 10.17 8.50 1.98
C TRP A 395 10.08 9.64 3.01
N ARG A 396 11.19 9.84 3.73
CA ARG A 396 11.50 11.07 4.48
C ARG A 396 12.87 11.57 4.06
N VAL A 397 12.95 12.86 3.79
CA VAL A 397 14.20 13.54 3.46
C VAL A 397 14.61 14.38 4.65
N ALA A 398 15.85 14.19 5.07
CA ALA A 398 16.47 15.02 6.10
C ALA A 398 17.27 16.13 5.43
N TYR A 399 17.11 17.36 5.93
CA TYR A 399 17.64 18.56 5.29
C TYR A 399 18.80 19.21 6.06
N ASP A 400 19.11 18.72 7.26
CA ASP A 400 20.29 19.13 8.03
C ASP A 400 20.93 17.94 8.77
N GLU A 401 22.13 18.14 9.30
CA GLU A 401 22.93 17.09 9.95
C GLU A 401 22.23 16.52 11.20
N GLU A 402 21.51 17.34 11.96
CA GLU A 402 20.85 16.91 13.19
C GLU A 402 19.60 16.08 12.89
N GLU A 403 18.73 16.56 12.01
CA GLU A 403 17.59 15.84 11.47
C GLU A 403 18.04 14.55 10.76
N GLY A 404 19.13 14.63 9.98
CA GLY A 404 19.75 13.49 9.32
C GLY A 404 20.14 12.42 10.32
N ARG A 405 20.90 12.78 11.36
CA ARG A 405 21.28 11.85 12.44
C ARG A 405 20.06 11.26 13.14
N ARG A 406 19.04 12.07 13.47
CA ARG A 406 17.80 11.59 14.10
C ARG A 406 17.05 10.59 13.21
N ILE A 407 16.89 10.88 11.93
CA ILE A 407 16.21 10.01 10.97
C ILE A 407 17.02 8.73 10.74
N LEU A 408 18.35 8.82 10.62
CA LEU A 408 19.22 7.65 10.41
C LEU A 408 19.25 6.72 11.61
N ALA A 409 19.29 7.27 12.83
CA ALA A 409 19.19 6.53 14.08
C ALA A 409 17.80 5.87 14.20
N ARG A 410 16.75 6.61 13.87
CA ARG A 410 15.38 6.09 13.86
C ARG A 410 15.18 4.98 12.84
N TYR A 411 15.82 5.04 11.68
CA TYR A 411 15.59 4.05 10.61
C TYR A 411 16.82 3.18 10.34
N ALA A 412 17.49 2.68 11.38
CA ALA A 412 18.79 1.99 11.30
C ALA A 412 18.86 0.78 10.34
N CYS A 413 17.72 0.15 10.06
CA CYS A 413 17.61 -1.02 9.17
C CYS A 413 16.98 -0.73 7.81
N ALA A 414 16.53 0.51 7.54
CA ALA A 414 16.05 0.88 6.22
C ALA A 414 17.21 0.94 5.21
N PRO A 415 16.96 0.67 3.92
CA PRO A 415 17.91 1.04 2.88
C PRO A 415 18.21 2.55 2.92
N LEU A 416 19.37 2.96 2.40
CA LEU A 416 19.89 4.32 2.58
C LEU A 416 20.42 4.90 1.27
N VAL A 417 20.11 6.18 1.01
CA VAL A 417 20.78 7.01 0.01
C VAL A 417 21.38 8.24 0.69
N LEU A 418 22.69 8.40 0.60
CA LEU A 418 23.42 9.55 1.12
C LEU A 418 23.94 10.41 -0.02
N PHE A 419 23.74 11.72 0.05
CA PHE A 419 24.45 12.70 -0.78
C PHE A 419 25.50 13.38 0.10
N LEU A 420 26.78 13.23 -0.25
CA LEU A 420 27.91 13.77 0.50
C LEU A 420 28.80 14.58 -0.41
N ARG A 421 29.29 15.73 0.03
CA ARG A 421 30.39 16.43 -0.64
C ARG A 421 31.73 15.79 -0.28
N GLU A 422 32.68 15.84 -1.20
CA GLU A 422 34.03 15.28 -1.00
C GLU A 422 34.71 15.88 0.24
N ARG A 423 34.67 17.20 0.41
CA ARG A 423 35.21 17.89 1.59
C ARG A 423 34.57 17.47 2.92
N ASP A 424 33.32 16.98 2.88
CA ASP A 424 32.57 16.59 4.06
C ASP A 424 32.88 15.14 4.48
N LEU A 425 33.57 14.34 3.65
CA LEU A 425 33.88 12.93 3.93
C LEU A 425 34.70 12.75 5.22
N THR A 426 35.71 13.61 5.42
CA THR A 426 36.56 13.56 6.61
C THR A 426 35.79 14.04 7.84
N ALA A 427 35.02 15.13 7.72
CA ALA A 427 34.25 15.71 8.82
C ALA A 427 33.17 14.74 9.34
N HIS A 428 32.52 13.99 8.45
CA HIS A 428 31.48 13.03 8.82
C HIS A 428 31.99 11.59 8.98
N ARG A 429 33.31 11.34 8.93
CA ARG A 429 33.88 9.98 9.05
C ARG A 429 33.30 9.18 10.23
N PRO A 430 33.24 9.70 11.47
CA PRO A 430 32.69 8.94 12.60
C PRO A 430 31.23 8.52 12.36
N LEU A 431 30.41 9.42 11.81
CA LEU A 431 29.03 9.11 11.47
C LEU A 431 28.97 8.03 10.38
N LEU A 432 29.75 8.16 9.30
CA LEU A 432 29.77 7.20 8.19
C LEU A 432 30.21 5.80 8.65
N GLU A 433 31.16 5.70 9.57
CA GLU A 433 31.60 4.43 10.18
C GLU A 433 30.48 3.74 10.97
N THR A 434 29.57 4.51 11.58
CA THR A 434 28.37 3.95 12.24
C THR A 434 27.27 3.56 11.26
N LEU A 435 27.21 4.21 10.09
CA LEU A 435 26.14 4.02 9.11
C LEU A 435 26.45 2.96 8.06
N LEU A 436 27.72 2.77 7.74
CA LEU A 436 28.20 1.95 6.63
C LEU A 436 29.16 0.87 7.13
N ARG A 437 28.83 -0.37 6.80
CA ARG A 437 29.72 -1.52 6.95
C ARG A 437 30.87 -1.37 5.95
N GLY A 438 32.10 -1.27 6.45
CA GLY A 438 33.30 -1.06 5.64
C GLY A 438 33.86 0.37 5.71
N GLY A 439 33.22 1.26 6.46
CA GLY A 439 33.68 2.64 6.64
C GLY A 439 33.20 3.61 5.56
N PRO A 440 33.71 4.85 5.57
CA PRO A 440 33.31 5.89 4.61
C PRO A 440 33.78 5.54 3.19
N PRO A 441 33.04 5.98 2.15
CA PRO A 441 33.51 5.88 0.78
C PRO A 441 34.80 6.70 0.60
N ARG A 442 35.62 6.30 -0.38
CA ARG A 442 36.77 7.09 -0.81
C ARG A 442 36.31 8.30 -1.62
N ALA A 443 37.15 9.33 -1.68
CA ALA A 443 36.93 10.48 -2.56
C ALA A 443 36.89 10.05 -4.04
N PRO A 444 36.15 10.77 -4.90
CA PRO A 444 36.00 10.41 -6.30
C PRO A 444 37.33 10.54 -7.04
N GLY A 445 37.72 9.49 -7.78
CA GLY A 445 38.91 9.55 -8.63
C GLY A 445 38.71 10.30 -9.95
N SER A 446 37.44 10.52 -10.38
CA SER A 446 37.09 10.94 -11.73
C SER A 446 36.80 12.43 -11.91
N GLY A 447 36.85 13.24 -10.84
CA GLY A 447 36.50 14.67 -10.88
C GLY A 447 35.00 14.97 -11.10
N GLY A 448 34.16 13.94 -11.20
CA GLY A 448 32.69 14.05 -11.30
C GLY A 448 31.98 13.33 -10.15
N PRO A 449 30.64 13.50 -10.01
CA PRO A 449 29.86 12.73 -9.05
C PRO A 449 30.10 11.23 -9.20
N GLU A 450 30.28 10.55 -8.07
CA GLU A 450 30.47 9.10 -8.02
C GLU A 450 29.41 8.45 -7.13
N LEU A 451 28.86 7.33 -7.58
CA LEU A 451 27.95 6.51 -6.81
C LEU A 451 28.70 5.31 -6.26
N VAL A 452 28.77 5.22 -4.94
CA VAL A 452 29.46 4.16 -4.21
C VAL A 452 28.41 3.25 -3.56
N PRO A 453 28.29 1.97 -3.98
CA PRO A 453 27.44 1.01 -3.30
C PRO A 453 28.04 0.60 -1.95
N GLY A 454 27.18 0.40 -0.96
CA GLY A 454 27.57 -0.02 0.38
C GLY A 454 26.50 -0.85 1.07
N ARG A 455 26.75 -1.17 2.35
CA ARG A 455 25.78 -1.83 3.23
C ARG A 455 25.76 -1.12 4.56
N ARG A 456 24.62 -1.16 5.23
CA ARG A 456 24.49 -0.75 6.63
C ARG A 456 24.94 -1.85 7.57
N PRO A 457 25.22 -1.57 8.86
CA PRO A 457 25.48 -2.60 9.87
C PRO A 457 24.39 -3.68 9.92
N SER A 458 23.13 -3.28 9.75
CA SER A 458 21.95 -4.14 9.66
C SER A 458 21.89 -5.06 8.43
N GLY A 459 22.80 -4.91 7.46
CA GLY A 459 22.80 -5.65 6.20
C GLY A 459 22.00 -4.97 5.07
N ALA A 460 21.21 -3.95 5.40
CA ALA A 460 20.46 -3.15 4.44
C ALA A 460 21.37 -2.51 3.39
N ALA A 461 20.85 -2.37 2.16
CA ALA A 461 21.61 -1.75 1.09
C ALA A 461 21.77 -0.24 1.34
N ALA A 462 22.95 0.28 1.02
CA ALA A 462 23.24 1.70 1.03
C ALA A 462 23.80 2.13 -0.32
N LEU A 463 23.51 3.37 -0.69
CA LEU A 463 24.09 4.07 -1.82
C LEU A 463 24.62 5.41 -1.33
N THR A 464 25.86 5.73 -1.65
CA THR A 464 26.45 7.04 -1.34
C THR A 464 26.83 7.74 -2.63
N VAL A 465 26.18 8.86 -2.90
CA VAL A 465 26.53 9.80 -3.97
C VAL A 465 27.57 10.75 -3.40
N VAL A 466 28.83 10.57 -3.81
CA VAL A 466 29.93 11.46 -3.47
C VAL A 466 30.03 12.53 -4.56
N LEU A 467 29.84 13.78 -4.17
CA LEU A 467 29.83 14.95 -5.03
C LEU A 467 31.17 15.68 -4.89
N PRO A 468 31.92 15.91 -5.97
CA PRO A 468 33.03 16.86 -5.95
C PRO A 468 32.57 18.25 -5.47
N ASP A 469 33.51 19.03 -4.95
CA ASP A 469 33.24 20.41 -4.59
C ASP A 469 32.87 21.22 -5.85
N GLY A 470 31.70 21.88 -5.82
CA GLY A 470 31.15 22.60 -6.97
C GLY A 470 30.29 21.76 -7.92
N ALA A 471 30.20 20.44 -7.74
CA ALA A 471 29.31 19.60 -8.55
C ALA A 471 27.83 19.94 -8.32
N ASP A 472 27.00 19.81 -9.37
CA ASP A 472 25.56 20.03 -9.30
C ASP A 472 24.85 18.78 -8.74
N ALA A 473 24.33 18.90 -7.50
CA ALA A 473 23.61 17.83 -6.82
C ALA A 473 22.30 17.45 -7.55
N ARG A 474 21.66 18.38 -8.27
CA ARG A 474 20.44 18.11 -9.05
C ARG A 474 20.76 17.16 -10.21
N LYS A 475 21.84 17.44 -10.94
CA LYS A 475 22.34 16.59 -12.02
C LYS A 475 22.65 15.17 -11.51
N ALA A 476 23.31 15.05 -10.37
CA ALA A 476 23.58 13.75 -9.75
C ALA A 476 22.30 13.01 -9.31
N ALA A 477 21.33 13.72 -8.74
CA ALA A 477 20.05 13.12 -8.35
C ALA A 477 19.22 12.63 -9.55
N LEU A 478 19.25 13.37 -10.67
CA LEU A 478 18.65 12.94 -11.94
C LEU A 478 19.37 11.69 -12.50
N ALA A 479 20.70 11.66 -12.44
CA ALA A 479 21.49 10.49 -12.85
C ALA A 479 21.14 9.25 -12.01
N LEU A 480 21.02 9.40 -10.69
CA LEU A 480 20.60 8.35 -9.77
C LEU A 480 19.18 7.84 -10.11
N ALA A 481 18.26 8.75 -10.42
CA ALA A 481 16.89 8.41 -10.83
C ALA A 481 16.84 7.66 -12.16
N ALA A 482 17.81 7.91 -13.05
CA ALA A 482 17.91 7.31 -14.37
C ALA A 482 18.63 5.96 -14.38
N LEU A 483 19.19 5.50 -13.24
CA LEU A 483 19.84 4.21 -13.17
C LEU A 483 18.87 3.09 -13.52
N SER A 484 19.29 2.25 -14.46
CA SER A 484 18.55 1.05 -14.81
C SER A 484 18.75 -0.08 -13.79
N ASN A 485 19.86 -0.07 -13.04
CA ASN A 485 20.25 -1.12 -12.11
C ASN A 485 21.01 -0.59 -10.88
N TRP A 486 21.04 -1.41 -9.83
CA TRP A 486 21.88 -1.18 -8.66
C TRP A 486 23.35 -1.44 -9.03
N PRO A 487 24.29 -0.49 -8.79
CA PRO A 487 25.70 -0.74 -9.03
C PRO A 487 26.25 -1.78 -8.04
N GLU A 488 27.18 -2.61 -8.52
CA GLU A 488 27.96 -3.53 -7.67
C GLU A 488 29.29 -2.92 -7.23
N GLU A 489 29.81 -2.02 -8.05
CA GLU A 489 31.08 -1.33 -7.87
C GLU A 489 30.85 0.19 -7.93
N PRO A 490 31.78 1.00 -7.40
CA PRO A 490 31.77 2.44 -7.58
C PRO A 490 31.63 2.81 -9.06
N ARG A 491 30.77 3.78 -9.36
CA ARG A 491 30.48 4.21 -10.74
C ARG A 491 30.34 5.71 -10.82
N SER A 492 31.01 6.33 -11.79
CA SER A 492 30.78 7.74 -12.09
C SER A 492 29.35 7.97 -12.61
N LEU A 493 28.67 8.95 -12.03
CA LEU A 493 27.35 9.40 -12.44
C LEU A 493 27.50 10.48 -13.50
N ASN A 494 27.36 10.07 -14.76
CA ASN A 494 27.21 11.01 -15.86
C ASN A 494 25.74 11.48 -15.88
N PRO A 495 25.45 12.76 -15.60
CA PRO A 495 24.08 13.24 -15.68
C PRO A 495 23.59 13.14 -17.12
N PRO A 496 22.32 12.77 -17.35
CA PRO A 496 21.72 12.97 -18.65
C PRO A 496 21.81 14.47 -19.01
N PRO A 497 21.93 14.83 -20.31
CA PRO A 497 21.84 16.22 -20.73
C PRO A 497 20.56 16.83 -20.17
N ASP A 498 20.62 18.10 -19.73
CA ASP A 498 19.45 18.73 -19.14
C ASP A 498 18.33 18.72 -20.19
N PRO A 499 17.12 18.20 -19.90
CA PRO A 499 16.02 18.27 -20.85
C PRO A 499 15.75 19.71 -21.34
N ASP A 500 16.11 20.74 -20.56
CA ASP A 500 16.02 22.15 -20.96
C ASP A 500 17.16 22.59 -21.90
N GLU A 501 18.26 21.84 -21.99
CA GLU A 501 19.39 22.05 -22.91
C GLU A 501 19.16 21.37 -24.27
N VAL A 502 18.36 20.30 -24.35
CA VAL A 502 18.12 19.53 -25.60
C VAL A 502 17.15 20.26 -26.57
N GLY A 503 16.56 21.38 -26.16
CA GLY A 503 15.60 22.17 -26.94
C GLY A 503 16.07 23.59 -27.32
N ARG A 504 17.33 23.95 -27.07
CA ARG A 504 17.96 25.19 -27.54
C ARG A 504 18.99 24.84 -28.61
#